data_AF-A0A9X6FGX0-F1
#
_entry.id   AF-A0A9X6FGX0-F1
#
_cell.length_a   1.000
_cell.length_b   1.000
_cell.length_c   1.000
_cell.angle_alpha   90.00
_cell.angle_beta   90.00
_cell.angle_gamma   90.00
#
_symmetry.space_group_name_H-M   'P 1'
#
loop_
_entity.id
_entity.type
_entity.pdbx_description
1 polymer ?
#
loop_
_entity_poly.entity_id
_entity_poly.type
_entity_poly.pdbx_seq_one_letter_code
_entity_poly.pdbx_strand_id
1 'polypeptide(L)' 'MPKAKTNLRIVKEVYGDRKIEEIFEELYEKIYGLKVKVRRKTPEELAAGKHQEKKYTQE' A
#
# COMPACT_ATOMS: atom_id res chain seq x y z
N MET A 1 14.11 21.28 3.45
CA MET A 1 12.90 20.60 2.94
C MET A 1 12.82 19.21 3.55
N PRO A 2 11.85 18.91 4.42
CA PRO A 2 11.70 17.57 4.96
C PRO A 2 11.34 16.64 3.80
N LYS A 3 12.29 15.79 3.39
CA LYS A 3 12.03 14.73 2.42
C LYS A 3 10.96 13.85 3.05
N ALA A 4 9.75 13.88 2.50
CA ALA A 4 8.66 13.00 2.93
C ALA A 4 9.24 11.58 2.98
N LYS A 5 9.35 11.02 4.18
CA LYS A 5 9.82 9.64 4.36
C LYS A 5 8.81 8.78 3.62
N THR A 6 9.18 8.34 2.43
CA THR A 6 8.32 7.52 1.57
C THR A 6 7.86 6.34 2.41
N ASN A 7 6.55 6.10 2.52
CA ASN A 7 5.98 5.03 3.37
C ASN A 7 6.68 3.67 3.17
N LEU A 8 7.23 3.43 1.98
CA LEU A 8 8.08 2.28 1.65
C LEU A 8 9.30 2.09 2.57
N ARG A 9 9.94 3.19 3.00
CA ARG A 9 11.10 3.16 3.90
C ARG A 9 10.71 2.75 5.31
N ILE A 10 9.52 3.14 5.77
CA ILE A 10 8.97 2.76 7.07
C ILE A 10 8.70 1.26 7.09
N VAL A 11 8.09 0.72 6.03
CA VAL A 11 7.85 -0.73 5.95
C VAL A 11 9.15 -1.52 5.94
N LYS A 12 10.18 -1.06 5.19
CA LYS A 12 11.48 -1.74 5.17
C LYS A 12 12.20 -1.69 6.54
N GLU A 13 12.06 -0.60 7.28
CA GLU A 13 12.66 -0.44 8.61
C GLU A 13 11.98 -1.34 9.65
N VAL A 14 10.65 -1.49 9.57
CA VAL A 14 9.85 -2.26 10.54
C VAL A 14 9.85 -3.76 10.22
N TYR A 15 9.74 -4.13 8.94
CA TYR A 15 9.57 -5.52 8.51
C TYR A 15 10.80 -6.11 7.79
N GLY A 16 11.89 -5.36 7.70
CA GLY A 16 13.16 -5.80 7.10
C GLY A 16 13.04 -6.09 5.59
N ASP A 17 13.70 -7.16 5.15
CA ASP A 17 13.70 -7.62 3.75
C ASP A 17 12.49 -8.49 3.37
N ARG A 18 11.47 -8.58 4.23
CA ARG A 18 10.21 -9.27 3.89
C ARG A 18 9.47 -8.54 2.78
N LYS A 19 8.82 -9.30 1.89
CA LYS A 19 7.99 -8.72 0.84
C LYS A 19 6.78 -8.02 1.46
N ILE A 20 6.56 -6.77 1.08
CA ILE A 20 5.42 -5.97 1.54
C ILE A 20 4.08 -6.65 1.23
N GLU A 21 4.00 -7.39 0.13
CA GLU A 21 2.80 -8.11 -0.29
C GLU A 21 2.42 -9.16 0.75
N GLU A 22 3.36 -10.02 1.14
CA GLU A 22 3.13 -11.08 2.14
C GLU A 22 2.73 -10.51 3.51
N ILE A 23 3.36 -9.39 3.92
CA ILE A 23 3.02 -8.71 5.18
C ILE A 23 1.58 -8.20 5.15
N PHE A 24 1.16 -7.56 4.06
CA PHE A 24 -0.20 -7.06 3.93
C PHE A 24 -1.22 -8.20 3.83
N GLU A 25 -0.89 -9.30 3.15
CA GLU A 25 -1.74 -10.50 3.10
C GLU A 25 -1.97 -11.07 4.51
N GLU A 26 -0.91 -11.28 5.29
CA GLU A 26 -1.00 -11.73 6.68
C GLU A 26 -1.82 -10.76 7.56
N LEU A 27 -1.59 -9.45 7.41
CA LEU A 27 -2.29 -8.45 8.21
C LEU A 27 -3.78 -8.42 7.90
N TYR A 28 -4.16 -8.48 6.62
CA TYR A 28 -5.56 -8.51 6.23
C TYR A 28 -6.25 -9.80 6.70
N GLU A 29 -5.57 -10.94 6.63
CA GLU A 29 -6.09 -12.19 7.15
C GLU A 29 -6.28 -12.13 8.66
N LYS A 30 -5.31 -11.57 9.41
CA LYS A 30 -5.43 -11.43 10.88
C LYS A 30 -6.50 -10.45 11.33
N ILE A 31 -6.65 -9.31 10.65
CA ILE A 31 -7.58 -8.25 11.08
C ILE A 31 -9.01 -8.57 10.63
N TYR A 32 -9.18 -9.08 9.41
CA TYR A 32 -10.49 -9.24 8.79
C TYR A 32 -10.91 -10.70 8.57
N GLY A 33 -10.02 -11.67 8.82
CA GLY A 33 -10.29 -13.08 8.52
C GLY A 33 -10.37 -13.37 7.01
N LEU A 34 -9.87 -12.45 6.18
CA LEU A 34 -9.99 -12.51 4.72
C LEU A 34 -8.64 -12.84 4.09
N LYS A 35 -8.62 -13.93 3.32
CA LYS A 35 -7.47 -14.28 2.50
C LYS A 35 -7.48 -13.44 1.23
N VAL A 36 -6.69 -12.38 1.22
CA VAL A 36 -6.51 -11.48 0.07
C VAL A 36 -5.24 -11.81 -0.67
N LYS A 37 -5.17 -11.44 -1.95
CA LYS A 37 -3.93 -11.47 -2.73
C LYS A 37 -3.45 -10.06 -2.99
N VAL A 38 -2.33 -9.67 -2.38
CA VAL A 38 -1.80 -8.30 -2.51
C VAL A 38 -0.82 -8.27 -3.66
N ARG A 39 -1.00 -7.32 -4.57
CA ARG A 39 -0.04 -7.01 -5.63
C ARG A 39 0.28 -5.52 -5.63
N ARG A 40 1.52 -5.17 -5.94
CA ARG A 40 1.86 -3.77 -6.21
C ARG A 40 1.14 -3.30 -7.48
N LYS A 41 0.46 -2.14 -7.40
CA LYS A 41 -0.10 -1.49 -8.59
C LYS A 41 1.01 -1.14 -9.56
N THR A 42 0.77 -1.37 -10.84
CA THR A 42 1.64 -0.86 -11.91
C THR A 42 1.54 0.67 -11.97
N PRO A 43 2.56 1.36 -12.50
CA PRO A 43 2.50 2.82 -12.66
C PRO A 43 1.30 3.29 -13.48
N GLU A 44 0.83 2.50 -14.46
CA GLU A 44 -0.38 2.77 -15.24
C GLU A 44 -1.66 2.69 -14.39
N GLU A 45 -1.82 1.65 -13.57
CA GLU A 45 -2.95 1.54 -12.63
C GLU A 45 -2.90 2.63 -11.55
N LEU A 46 -1.70 3.08 -11.17
CA LEU A 46 -1.50 4.14 -10.20
C LEU A 46 -1.84 5.52 -10.77
N ALA A 47 -1.53 5.75 -12.06
CA ALA A 47 -1.94 6.95 -12.78
C ALA A 47 -3.47 7.01 -12.97
N ALA A 48 -4.11 5.87 -13.28
CA ALA A 48 -5.56 5.78 -13.36
C ALA A 48 -6.25 6.01 -11.99
N GLY A 49 -5.69 5.47 -10.90
CA GLY A 49 -6.22 5.63 -9.54
C GLY A 49 -6.17 7.06 -9.00
N LYS A 50 -5.14 7.85 -9.36
CA LYS A 50 -5.07 9.28 -9.00
C LYS A 50 -6.23 10.11 -9.55
N HIS A 51 -6.86 9.63 -10.63
CA HIS A 51 -8.05 10.27 -11.19
C HIS A 51 -9.32 9.97 -10.38
N GLN A 52 -9.36 8.85 -9.65
CA GLN A 52 -10.46 8.49 -8.74
C GLN A 52 -10.34 9.14 -7.35
N GLU A 53 -9.12 9.29 -6.82
CA GLU A 53 -8.92 9.90 -5.48
C GLU A 53 -9.38 11.37 -5.44
N LYS A 54 -9.23 12.11 -6.55
CA LYS A 54 -9.77 13.49 -6.67
C LYS A 54 -11.30 13.57 -6.62
N LYS A 55 -12.03 12.48 -6.91
CA LYS A 55 -13.50 12.47 -6.85
C LYS A 55 -14.05 12.14 -5.46
N TYR A 56 -13.26 11.55 -4.57
CA TYR A 56 -13.72 11.14 -3.24
C TYR A 56 -13.41 12.17 -2.13
N THR A 57 -12.62 13.22 -2.42
CA THR A 57 -12.35 14.32 -1.47
C THR A 57 -13.27 15.52 -1.68
N GLN A 58 -14.28 15.41 -2.55
CA GLN A 58 -15.25 16.47 -2.81
C GLN A 58 -16.66 15.98 -2.42
N GLU A 59 -16.90 15.85 -1.13
CA GLU A 59 -18.24 15.83 -0.54
C GLU A 59 -18.23 16.75 0.70
#